data_AF-A0AA35I7T1-F1
#
_entry.id   AF-A0AA35I7T1-F1
#
_cell.length_a   1.000
_cell.length_b   1.000
_cell.length_c   1.000
_cell.angle_alpha   90.00
_cell.angle_beta   90.00
_cell.angle_gamma   90.00
#
_symmetry.space_group_name_H-M   'P 1'
#
loop_
_entity.id
_entity.type
_entity.pdbx_description
1 polymer ?
#
loop_
_entity_poly.entity_id
_entity_poly.type
_entity_poly.pdbx_seq_one_letter_code
_entity_poly.pdbx_strand_id
1 'polypeptide(L)'
;MALMFPRLARNFARNGYYPTDEITLERTLQALTPATSGRMRICDPCAGEGVALAEAAHFLGRDQVQAFAVEYDRERADHARGLLDRVLHSDLFDTLISRQSFGLLWLNPPYGDLVADHSGASQYQGSGRRRLEKAFYQRCLPLLQYGGVMVLIVPHYVLDDELTGWLSNHFADLRIYGAADPTFKQVVIFGIRVRRQDLARASTNQVRSRLQAIGAGQEQAEEIPAIWPWEPYLVPSVASELEHFYRITLEPEQFAAEVLRLRGLWPDFNLHFGQAGLQPRAPVRELSRWHLALALAAGAISGVVRSKSGRILVVKGDTYKDKVRKTEFTEDEKGNVSEVRILTDRFIPIIRAWEMTPSSVNHGQVLIISSSPASNDEAPATVESVATPLFNPGQIMMTAAVSHLVETGQLNPTPSLKRHLAGDWGELCDDDRASNQLALTHGDRLFSGYDIDAGDESRLWIITEADRSSTTLLLPSDY
;
A
#
# COMPACT_ATOMS: atom_id res chain seq x y z
N MET A 1 23.38 -22.28 28.65
CA MET A 1 22.51 -23.43 29.02
C MET A 1 21.85 -23.88 27.72
N ALA A 2 22.21 -25.06 27.21
CA ALA A 2 21.77 -25.53 25.90
C ALA A 2 20.33 -26.02 25.94
N LEU A 3 19.52 -25.62 24.95
CA LEU A 3 18.59 -26.48 24.22
C LEU A 3 18.07 -25.75 22.98
N MET A 4 18.76 -26.02 21.87
CA MET A 4 18.24 -25.88 20.51
C MET A 4 17.07 -26.86 20.37
N PHE A 5 15.91 -26.40 19.88
CA PHE A 5 14.93 -27.29 19.25
C PHE A 5 15.00 -27.09 17.72
N PRO A 6 15.57 -28.04 16.96
CA PRO A 6 15.62 -28.00 15.49
C PRO A 6 14.26 -27.97 14.78
N ARG A 7 13.16 -28.08 15.53
CA ARG A 7 11.78 -27.97 15.01
C ARG A 7 11.30 -26.52 14.90
N LEU A 8 11.95 -25.57 15.56
CA LEU A 8 11.61 -24.15 15.50
C LEU A 8 11.99 -23.54 14.13
N ALA A 9 13.11 -23.97 13.54
CA ALA A 9 13.59 -23.57 12.21
C ALA A 9 12.59 -23.79 11.06
N ARG A 10 11.59 -24.67 11.24
CA ARG A 10 10.61 -25.01 10.20
C ARG A 10 9.33 -24.15 10.25
N ASN A 11 9.11 -23.39 11.33
CA ASN A 11 7.98 -22.45 11.46
C ASN A 11 8.37 -20.98 11.15
N PHE A 12 9.66 -20.64 11.15
CA PHE A 12 10.14 -19.26 10.91
C PHE A 12 10.08 -18.79 9.45
N ALA A 13 9.87 -19.69 8.49
CA ALA A 13 9.73 -19.35 7.08
C ALA A 13 8.38 -18.69 6.72
N ARG A 14 7.47 -18.53 7.68
CA ARG A 14 6.19 -17.84 7.47
C ARG A 14 6.43 -16.32 7.51
N ASN A 15 6.15 -15.63 6.40
CA ASN A 15 6.25 -14.17 6.22
C ASN A 15 7.69 -13.57 6.13
N GLY A 16 8.72 -14.37 5.86
CA GLY A 16 10.06 -13.85 5.53
C GLY A 16 10.85 -13.26 6.70
N TYR A 17 10.56 -13.67 7.93
CA TYR A 17 11.29 -13.28 9.14
C TYR A 17 12.54 -14.14 9.38
N TYR A 18 13.69 -13.50 9.54
CA TYR A 18 14.97 -14.17 9.82
C TYR A 18 15.72 -13.46 10.96
N PRO A 19 15.75 -14.01 12.18
CA PRO A 19 16.46 -13.39 13.29
C PRO A 19 17.97 -13.34 12.98
N THR A 20 18.63 -12.28 13.44
CA THR A 20 20.09 -12.20 13.42
C THR A 20 20.65 -13.29 14.33
N ASP A 21 21.55 -14.14 13.82
CA ASP A 21 22.18 -15.15 14.64
C ASP A 21 23.05 -14.53 15.74
N GLU A 22 23.20 -15.24 16.86
CA GLU A 22 23.85 -14.76 18.07
C GLU A 22 25.30 -14.30 17.83
N ILE A 23 26.05 -15.04 17.00
CA ILE A 23 27.45 -14.75 16.70
C ILE A 23 27.57 -13.49 15.84
N THR A 24 26.74 -13.37 14.81
CA THR A 24 26.68 -12.15 13.97
C THR A 24 26.27 -10.94 14.81
N LEU A 25 25.29 -11.09 15.70
CA LEU A 25 24.85 -10.02 16.60
C LEU A 25 26.00 -9.56 17.51
N GLU A 26 26.62 -10.48 18.26
CA GLU A 26 27.73 -10.17 19.18
C GLU A 26 28.86 -9.43 18.46
N ARG A 27 29.28 -9.92 17.29
CA ARG A 27 30.38 -9.31 16.51
C ARG A 27 29.99 -7.98 15.88
N THR A 28 28.71 -7.80 15.53
CA THR A 28 28.18 -6.52 15.03
C THR A 28 28.22 -5.46 16.12
N LEU A 29 27.94 -5.82 17.38
CA LEU A 29 28.01 -4.90 18.51
C LEU A 29 29.43 -4.39 18.76
N GLN A 30 30.45 -5.23 18.59
CA GLN A 30 31.87 -4.83 18.71
C GLN A 30 32.27 -3.71 17.73
N ALA A 31 31.51 -3.53 16.65
CA ALA A 31 31.72 -2.44 15.69
C ALA A 31 31.16 -1.09 16.15
N LEU A 32 30.37 -1.04 17.22
CA LEU A 32 29.68 0.18 17.68
C LEU A 32 30.36 0.75 18.93
N THR A 33 30.20 2.06 19.15
CA THR A 33 30.61 2.69 20.41
C THR A 33 29.63 3.80 20.80
N PRO A 34 29.30 3.97 22.10
CA PRO A 34 28.33 4.95 22.54
C PRO A 34 28.87 6.39 22.48
N ALA A 35 27.95 7.35 22.35
CA ALA A 35 28.27 8.76 22.57
C ALA A 35 28.82 8.99 23.99
N THR A 36 29.77 9.90 24.14
CA THR A 36 30.34 10.27 25.44
C THR A 36 29.37 11.03 26.33
N SER A 37 28.34 11.64 25.74
CA SER A 37 27.30 12.38 26.45
C SER A 37 26.01 12.51 25.64
N GLY A 38 24.93 12.81 26.36
CA GLY A 38 23.59 12.95 25.78
C GLY A 38 22.87 11.63 25.63
N ARG A 39 21.59 11.71 25.27
CA ARG A 39 20.72 10.54 25.09
C ARG A 39 20.78 10.08 23.64
N MET A 40 20.97 8.79 23.42
CA MET A 40 20.93 8.14 22.11
C MET A 40 19.53 7.58 21.85
N ARG A 41 19.08 7.65 20.59
CA ARG A 41 17.90 6.91 20.13
C ARG A 41 18.32 5.92 19.06
N ILE A 42 17.87 4.68 19.19
CA ILE A 42 18.15 3.61 18.24
C ILE A 42 16.83 3.03 17.74
N CYS A 43 16.79 2.60 16.47
CA CYS A 43 15.57 2.10 15.85
C CYS A 43 15.79 0.80 15.07
N ASP A 44 14.86 -0.14 15.23
CA ASP A 44 14.68 -1.29 14.34
C ASP A 44 13.26 -1.29 13.75
N PRO A 45 13.09 -0.84 12.49
CA PRO A 45 11.79 -0.77 11.83
C PRO A 45 11.20 -2.11 11.36
N CYS A 46 11.85 -3.23 11.69
CA CYS A 46 11.43 -4.60 11.39
C CYS A 46 11.97 -5.55 12.46
N ALA A 47 11.67 -5.26 13.72
CA ALA A 47 12.45 -5.73 14.87
C ALA A 47 12.33 -7.23 15.18
N GLY A 48 11.33 -7.92 14.62
CA GLY A 48 10.97 -9.25 15.07
C GLY A 48 10.68 -9.26 16.57
N GLU A 49 11.33 -10.19 17.27
CA GLU A 49 11.23 -10.31 18.73
C GLU A 49 11.95 -9.19 19.51
N GLY A 50 12.67 -8.29 18.85
CA GLY A 50 13.33 -7.13 19.46
C GLY A 50 14.68 -7.40 20.13
N VAL A 51 15.17 -8.64 20.09
CA VAL A 51 16.40 -9.08 20.76
C VAL A 51 17.63 -8.28 20.30
N ALA A 52 17.84 -8.15 18.99
CA ALA A 52 19.02 -7.47 18.45
C ALA A 52 19.12 -6.01 18.91
N LEU A 53 18.00 -5.28 18.88
CA LEU A 53 17.96 -3.89 19.32
C LEU A 53 18.10 -3.76 20.85
N ALA A 54 17.60 -4.73 21.61
CA ALA A 54 17.75 -4.76 23.07
C ALA A 54 19.21 -4.98 23.48
N GLU A 55 19.91 -5.91 22.84
CA GLU A 55 21.35 -6.16 23.04
C GLU A 55 22.17 -4.93 22.63
N ALA A 56 21.82 -4.29 21.51
CA ALA A 56 22.43 -3.01 21.12
C ALA A 56 22.22 -1.90 22.16
N ALA A 57 21.02 -1.78 22.72
CA ALA A 57 20.75 -0.82 23.79
C ALA A 57 21.56 -1.10 25.06
N HIS A 58 21.74 -2.37 25.42
CA HIS A 58 22.55 -2.77 26.56
C HIS A 58 24.03 -2.43 26.33
N PHE A 59 24.57 -2.84 25.18
CA PHE A 59 25.96 -2.62 24.80
C PHE A 59 26.34 -1.13 24.74
N LEU A 60 25.45 -0.28 24.21
CA LEU A 60 25.63 1.16 24.12
C LEU A 60 25.36 1.89 25.46
N GLY A 61 24.99 1.18 26.52
CA GLY A 61 24.64 1.75 27.82
C GLY A 61 23.15 2.03 27.94
N ARG A 62 22.42 1.07 28.53
CA ARG A 62 20.95 1.05 28.60
C ARG A 62 20.31 2.34 29.13
N ASP A 63 20.92 2.99 30.11
CA ASP A 63 20.40 4.22 30.75
C ASP A 63 20.47 5.45 29.82
N GLN A 64 21.35 5.42 28.82
CA GLN A 64 21.56 6.51 27.87
C GLN A 64 20.84 6.27 26.54
N VAL A 65 20.22 5.09 26.35
CA VAL A 65 19.61 4.67 25.09
C VAL A 65 18.09 4.60 25.22
N GLN A 66 17.40 5.10 24.20
CA GLN A 66 15.99 4.80 23.96
C GLN A 66 15.86 3.95 22.70
N ALA A 67 15.28 2.77 22.83
CA ALA A 67 15.10 1.79 21.76
C ALA A 67 13.66 1.80 21.22
N PHE A 68 13.54 2.00 19.91
CA PHE A 68 12.27 2.11 19.20
C PHE A 68 12.14 1.02 18.15
N ALA A 69 10.98 0.41 18.03
CA ALA A 69 10.76 -0.64 17.06
C ALA A 69 9.41 -0.56 16.36
N VAL A 70 9.38 -1.12 15.15
CA VAL A 70 8.15 -1.47 14.44
C VAL A 70 8.20 -2.96 14.13
N GLU A 71 7.10 -3.66 14.39
CA GLU A 71 6.97 -5.07 14.05
C GLU A 71 5.56 -5.34 13.53
N TYR A 72 5.48 -6.09 12.43
CA TYR A 72 4.22 -6.39 11.76
C TYR A 72 3.43 -7.50 12.47
N ASP A 73 4.12 -8.50 13.02
CA ASP A 73 3.47 -9.63 13.70
C ASP A 73 3.14 -9.31 15.16
N ARG A 74 1.90 -9.60 15.57
CA ARG A 74 1.39 -9.30 16.90
C ARG A 74 2.20 -9.98 18.01
N GLU A 75 2.48 -11.28 17.89
CA GLU A 75 3.17 -12.03 18.94
C GLU A 75 4.62 -11.53 19.10
N ARG A 76 5.31 -11.28 17.99
CA ARG A 76 6.66 -10.71 18.03
C ARG A 76 6.68 -9.28 18.56
N ALA A 77 5.72 -8.44 18.17
CA ALA A 77 5.59 -7.09 18.70
C ALA A 77 5.34 -7.10 20.22
N ASP A 78 4.52 -8.02 20.73
CA ASP A 78 4.27 -8.20 22.16
C ASP A 78 5.52 -8.63 22.91
N HIS A 79 6.32 -9.54 22.33
CA HIS A 79 7.61 -9.90 22.91
C HIS A 79 8.57 -8.70 22.94
N ALA A 80 8.70 -7.97 21.83
CA ALA A 80 9.56 -6.80 21.74
C ALA A 80 9.17 -5.68 22.72
N ARG A 81 7.88 -5.51 23.03
CA ARG A 81 7.38 -4.57 24.06
C ARG A 81 7.91 -4.88 25.46
N GLY A 82 8.24 -6.14 25.74
CA GLY A 82 8.87 -6.53 27.00
C GLY A 82 10.34 -6.14 27.11
N LEU A 83 11.01 -5.84 25.98
CA LEU A 83 12.46 -5.59 25.92
C LEU A 83 12.81 -4.13 25.60
N LEU A 84 11.98 -3.44 24.81
CA LEU A 84 12.27 -2.14 24.21
C LEU A 84 11.39 -1.02 24.80
N ASP A 85 11.81 0.23 24.63
CA ASP A 85 11.10 1.38 25.24
C ASP A 85 9.78 1.71 24.52
N ARG A 86 9.74 1.58 23.20
CA ARG A 86 8.57 1.93 22.36
C ARG A 86 8.49 0.98 21.18
N VAL A 87 7.39 0.23 21.06
CA VAL A 87 7.17 -0.71 19.95
C VAL A 87 5.79 -0.49 19.33
N LEU A 88 5.76 -0.31 18.01
CA LEU A 88 4.52 -0.29 17.22
C LEU A 88 4.24 -1.68 16.64
N HIS A 89 3.05 -2.22 16.93
CA HIS A 89 2.49 -3.33 16.15
C HIS A 89 1.83 -2.72 14.91
N SER A 90 2.54 -2.74 13.79
CA SER A 90 2.13 -2.07 12.57
C SER A 90 2.93 -2.56 11.37
N ASP A 91 2.34 -2.43 10.19
CA ASP A 91 3.13 -2.31 8.97
C ASP A 91 3.97 -1.02 9.04
N LEU A 92 5.26 -1.10 8.73
CA LEU A 92 6.16 0.05 8.66
C LEU A 92 5.65 1.12 7.69
N PHE A 93 5.04 0.73 6.58
CA PHE A 93 4.51 1.65 5.57
C PHE A 93 3.23 2.37 6.04
N ASP A 94 2.59 1.89 7.12
CA ASP A 94 1.44 2.48 7.84
C ASP A 94 1.87 3.26 9.09
N THR A 95 3.14 3.70 9.18
CA THR A 95 3.63 4.50 10.31
C THR A 95 3.97 5.93 9.92
N LEU A 96 3.81 6.86 10.86
CA LEU A 96 4.44 8.18 10.84
C LEU A 96 5.53 8.23 11.91
N ILE A 97 6.77 8.39 11.45
CA ILE A 97 7.96 8.43 12.30
C ILE A 97 8.77 9.68 11.94
N SER A 98 9.15 10.47 12.95
CA SER A 98 9.95 11.68 12.76
C SER A 98 11.26 11.37 12.04
N ARG A 99 11.60 12.23 11.07
CA ARG A 99 12.84 12.14 10.29
C ARG A 99 14.04 12.52 11.16
N GLN A 100 15.21 11.99 10.83
CA GLN A 100 16.50 12.33 11.47
C GLN A 100 16.44 12.31 13.01
N SER A 101 15.73 11.34 13.56
CA SER A 101 15.44 11.24 15.00
C SER A 101 16.19 10.12 15.70
N PHE A 102 16.99 9.35 14.96
CA PHE A 102 17.75 8.20 15.48
C PHE A 102 19.23 8.31 15.16
N GLY A 103 20.09 7.93 16.10
CA GLY A 103 21.54 7.83 15.94
C GLY A 103 22.01 6.48 15.41
N LEU A 104 21.24 5.41 15.64
CA LEU A 104 21.47 4.09 15.06
C LEU A 104 20.20 3.60 14.36
N LEU A 105 20.37 3.11 13.14
CA LEU A 105 19.36 2.37 12.40
C LEU A 105 19.85 0.92 12.25
N TRP A 106 19.20 0.01 12.97
CA TRP A 106 19.38 -1.43 12.81
C TRP A 106 18.34 -1.92 11.81
N LEU A 107 18.76 -2.53 10.71
CA LEU A 107 17.87 -2.89 9.62
C LEU A 107 18.17 -4.31 9.14
N ASN A 108 17.33 -5.24 9.55
CA ASN A 108 17.30 -6.62 9.05
C ASN A 108 15.92 -6.89 8.42
N PRO A 109 15.66 -6.33 7.23
CA PRO A 109 14.32 -6.30 6.65
C PRO A 109 13.87 -7.71 6.22
N PRO A 110 12.56 -7.95 6.08
CA PRO A 110 12.06 -9.21 5.54
C PRO A 110 12.54 -9.43 4.10
N TYR A 111 12.80 -10.68 3.74
CA TYR A 111 13.34 -11.02 2.42
C TYR A 111 12.23 -11.43 1.45
N GLY A 112 12.22 -10.85 0.26
CA GLY A 112 11.25 -11.20 -0.76
C GLY A 112 11.10 -10.17 -1.86
N ASP A 113 10.44 -10.57 -2.94
CA ASP A 113 10.04 -9.66 -4.00
C ASP A 113 8.84 -8.81 -3.54
N LEU A 114 8.83 -7.56 -3.98
CA LEU A 114 7.75 -6.64 -3.69
C LEU A 114 6.63 -6.86 -4.72
N VAL A 115 5.64 -7.67 -4.36
CA VAL A 115 4.43 -7.92 -5.15
C VAL A 115 3.56 -6.66 -5.20
N ALA A 116 2.79 -6.46 -6.27
CA ALA A 116 1.98 -5.26 -6.50
C ALA A 116 1.02 -4.92 -5.32
N ASP A 117 0.56 -5.93 -4.59
CA ASP A 117 -0.39 -5.79 -3.50
C ASP A 117 0.26 -5.50 -2.14
N HIS A 118 1.60 -5.50 -2.05
CA HIS A 118 2.27 -5.08 -0.83
C HIS A 118 2.13 -3.57 -0.63
N SER A 119 1.82 -3.14 0.59
CA SER A 119 1.74 -1.73 1.01
C SER A 119 2.95 -0.88 0.59
N GLY A 120 4.15 -1.47 0.58
CA GLY A 120 5.39 -0.83 0.13
C GLY A 120 5.54 -0.67 -1.39
N ALA A 121 4.73 -1.36 -2.21
CA ALA A 121 4.84 -1.36 -3.67
C ALA A 121 4.56 0.01 -4.30
N SER A 122 3.59 0.75 -3.76
CA SER A 122 3.27 2.11 -4.19
C SER A 122 4.30 3.15 -3.72
N GLN A 123 5.03 2.86 -2.65
CA GLN A 123 6.01 3.76 -2.04
C GLN A 123 7.43 3.53 -2.57
N TYR A 124 7.68 2.43 -3.28
CA TYR A 124 8.97 2.14 -3.89
C TYR A 124 9.32 3.13 -4.99
N GLN A 125 10.49 3.76 -4.89
CA GLN A 125 10.98 4.73 -5.88
C GLN A 125 12.26 4.20 -6.53
N GLY A 126 12.13 3.45 -7.61
CA GLY A 126 13.28 2.87 -8.31
C GLY A 126 12.88 2.20 -9.61
N SER A 127 13.87 2.00 -10.48
CA SER A 127 13.71 1.30 -11.77
C SER A 127 14.26 -0.12 -11.74
N GLY A 128 15.00 -0.50 -10.69
CA GLY A 128 15.52 -1.85 -10.52
C GLY A 128 14.48 -2.86 -10.01
N ARG A 129 14.94 -4.09 -9.76
CA ARG A 129 14.08 -5.16 -9.22
C ARG A 129 13.47 -4.71 -7.88
N ARG A 130 12.14 -4.73 -7.80
CA ARG A 130 11.39 -4.31 -6.61
C ARG A 130 11.47 -5.39 -5.54
N ARG A 131 12.08 -5.04 -4.42
CA ARG A 131 12.39 -5.97 -3.33
C ARG A 131 12.03 -5.36 -1.99
N LEU A 132 11.58 -6.18 -1.04
CA LEU A 132 11.22 -5.71 0.30
C LEU A 132 12.41 -5.04 0.99
N GLU A 133 13.60 -5.63 0.89
CA GLU A 133 14.82 -5.11 1.50
C GLU A 133 15.10 -3.67 1.06
N LYS A 134 14.89 -3.38 -0.23
CA LYS A 134 15.07 -2.05 -0.81
C LYS A 134 13.97 -1.08 -0.40
N ALA A 135 12.71 -1.52 -0.39
CA ALA A 135 11.59 -0.68 0.04
C ALA A 135 11.72 -0.27 1.51
N PHE A 136 12.11 -1.21 2.39
CA PHE A 136 12.42 -0.94 3.79
C PHE A 136 13.60 0.02 3.91
N TYR A 137 14.70 -0.21 3.19
CA TYR A 137 15.84 0.72 3.18
C TYR A 137 15.42 2.15 2.82
N GLN A 138 14.66 2.33 1.74
CA GLN A 138 14.18 3.65 1.32
C GLN A 138 13.29 4.32 2.36
N ARG A 139 12.37 3.55 2.98
CA ARG A 139 11.45 4.06 4.00
C ARG A 139 12.17 4.43 5.30
N CYS A 140 13.21 3.71 5.66
CA CYS A 140 13.94 3.84 6.93
C CYS A 140 15.08 4.86 6.86
N LEU A 141 15.73 5.04 5.70
CA LEU A 141 16.86 5.95 5.55
C LEU A 141 16.54 7.36 6.08
N PRO A 142 15.39 8.01 5.78
CA PRO A 142 15.04 9.33 6.32
C PRO A 142 14.97 9.43 7.86
N LEU A 143 14.83 8.31 8.57
CA LEU A 143 14.71 8.27 10.04
C LEU A 143 16.06 8.50 10.73
N LEU A 144 17.15 8.06 10.11
CA LEU A 144 18.51 8.16 10.63
C LEU A 144 19.05 9.61 10.56
N GLN A 145 19.68 10.16 11.60
CA GLN A 145 20.27 11.50 11.49
C GLN A 145 21.57 11.49 10.65
N TYR A 146 22.00 12.65 10.15
CA TYR A 146 23.35 12.76 9.59
C TYR A 146 24.40 12.54 10.69
N GLY A 147 25.47 11.83 10.38
CA GLY A 147 26.43 11.29 11.36
C GLY A 147 25.93 10.03 12.08
N GLY A 148 24.68 9.62 11.88
CA GLY A 148 24.12 8.39 12.42
C GLY A 148 24.66 7.15 11.72
N VAL A 149 24.64 6.03 12.44
CA VAL A 149 25.16 4.73 11.99
C VAL A 149 24.03 3.88 11.44
N MET A 150 24.26 3.23 10.31
CA MET A 150 23.39 2.17 9.79
C MET A 150 24.08 0.82 9.96
N VAL A 151 23.33 -0.15 10.46
CA VAL A 151 23.64 -1.59 10.37
C VAL A 151 22.58 -2.21 9.47
N LEU A 152 22.96 -2.66 8.28
CA LEU A 152 22.07 -3.29 7.30
C LEU A 152 22.45 -4.75 7.12
N ILE A 153 21.49 -5.65 7.35
CA ILE A 153 21.66 -7.10 7.23
C ILE A 153 20.76 -7.59 6.10
N VAL A 154 21.35 -7.98 4.98
CA VAL A 154 20.62 -8.44 3.78
C VAL A 154 21.37 -9.60 3.11
N PRO A 155 20.70 -10.45 2.32
CA PRO A 155 21.39 -11.42 1.49
C PRO A 155 22.28 -10.71 0.46
N HIS A 156 23.50 -11.22 0.22
CA HIS A 156 24.45 -10.55 -0.68
C HIS A 156 23.88 -10.27 -2.08
N TYR A 157 23.07 -11.19 -2.62
CA TYR A 157 22.47 -11.08 -3.95
C TYR A 157 21.47 -9.92 -4.12
N VAL A 158 21.09 -9.23 -3.03
CA VAL A 158 20.25 -8.02 -3.06
C VAL A 158 21.06 -6.79 -3.48
N LEU A 159 22.40 -6.84 -3.37
CA LEU A 159 23.33 -5.76 -3.72
C LEU A 159 23.49 -5.59 -5.23
N ASP A 160 22.44 -5.14 -5.90
CA ASP A 160 22.49 -4.75 -7.30
C ASP A 160 22.96 -3.29 -7.50
N ASP A 161 23.06 -2.86 -8.77
CA ASP A 161 23.56 -1.52 -9.12
C ASP A 161 22.80 -0.38 -8.47
N GLU A 162 21.52 -0.59 -8.19
CA GLU A 162 20.62 0.37 -7.57
C GLU A 162 20.90 0.49 -6.07
N LEU A 163 20.84 -0.62 -5.32
CA LEU A 163 21.10 -0.58 -3.87
C LEU A 163 22.54 -0.18 -3.56
N THR A 164 23.52 -0.71 -4.30
CA THR A 164 24.94 -0.31 -4.14
C THR A 164 25.15 1.16 -4.49
N GLY A 165 24.44 1.67 -5.50
CA GLY A 165 24.40 3.07 -5.84
C GLY A 165 23.86 3.94 -4.71
N TRP A 166 22.75 3.53 -4.06
CA TRP A 166 22.21 4.25 -2.91
C TRP A 166 23.16 4.24 -1.73
N LEU A 167 23.65 3.06 -1.32
CA LEU A 167 24.58 2.91 -0.20
C LEU A 167 25.79 3.84 -0.36
N SER A 168 26.45 3.76 -1.51
CA SER A 168 27.67 4.52 -1.82
C SER A 168 27.44 6.04 -1.88
N ASN A 169 26.21 6.48 -2.16
CA ASN A 169 25.84 7.91 -2.21
C ASN A 169 25.27 8.46 -0.89
N HIS A 170 24.87 7.59 0.05
CA HIS A 170 24.25 8.00 1.30
C HIS A 170 25.17 7.83 2.52
N PHE A 171 26.20 6.99 2.41
CA PHE A 171 27.05 6.60 3.54
C PHE A 171 28.53 6.76 3.25
N ALA A 172 29.26 7.27 4.25
CA ALA A 172 30.71 7.21 4.35
C ALA A 172 31.14 6.00 5.20
N ASP A 173 32.43 5.66 5.14
CA ASP A 173 33.03 4.57 5.92
C ASP A 173 32.30 3.23 5.79
N LEU A 174 31.79 2.96 4.60
CA LEU A 174 31.08 1.72 4.30
C LEU A 174 31.99 0.50 4.45
N ARG A 175 31.56 -0.45 5.28
CA ARG A 175 32.22 -1.76 5.43
C ARG A 175 31.19 -2.87 5.29
N ILE A 176 31.59 -3.96 4.65
CA ILE A 176 30.74 -5.13 4.38
C ILE A 176 31.46 -6.39 4.87
N TYR A 177 30.72 -7.24 5.57
CA TYR A 177 31.19 -8.54 6.07
C TYR A 177 30.12 -9.61 5.82
N GLY A 178 30.51 -10.86 5.63
CA GLY A 178 29.60 -11.99 5.69
C GLY A 178 29.12 -12.23 7.11
N ALA A 179 27.83 -12.56 7.26
CA ALA A 179 27.29 -13.06 8.53
C ALA A 179 27.94 -14.40 8.90
N ALA A 180 28.00 -14.70 10.21
CA ALA A 180 28.57 -15.94 10.72
C ALA A 180 27.73 -17.17 10.35
N ASP A 181 26.41 -17.04 10.26
CA ASP A 181 25.53 -18.08 9.73
C ASP A 181 25.48 -18.03 8.18
N PRO A 182 26.02 -19.04 7.46
CA PRO A 182 26.02 -19.05 6.00
C PRO A 182 24.64 -19.40 5.39
N THR A 183 23.66 -19.83 6.20
CA THR A 183 22.37 -20.39 5.72
C THR A 183 21.63 -19.43 4.79
N PHE A 184 21.60 -18.14 5.13
CA PHE A 184 20.86 -17.11 4.39
C PHE A 184 21.74 -16.28 3.46
N LYS A 185 23.04 -16.61 3.39
CA LYS A 185 24.05 -15.86 2.62
C LYS A 185 24.01 -14.36 2.92
N GLN A 186 23.78 -14.03 4.19
CA GLN A 186 23.65 -12.66 4.66
C GLN A 186 25.01 -11.97 4.69
N VAL A 187 24.96 -10.66 4.43
CA VAL A 187 26.05 -9.73 4.67
C VAL A 187 25.58 -8.67 5.65
N VAL A 188 26.49 -8.22 6.50
CA VAL A 188 26.31 -7.10 7.43
C VAL A 188 27.07 -5.90 6.88
N ILE A 189 26.36 -4.80 6.67
CA ILE A 189 26.89 -3.57 6.09
C ILE A 189 26.76 -2.46 7.11
N PHE A 190 27.89 -1.82 7.39
CA PHE A 190 27.99 -0.66 8.27
C PHE A 190 28.21 0.59 7.45
N GLY A 191 27.70 1.73 7.89
CA GLY A 191 28.05 3.02 7.30
C GLY A 191 27.58 4.22 8.12
N ILE A 192 28.26 5.36 7.95
CA ILE A 192 27.91 6.63 8.58
C ILE A 192 27.11 7.47 7.60
N ARG A 193 25.89 7.87 7.97
CA ARG A 193 25.02 8.67 7.09
C ARG A 193 25.62 10.05 6.85
N VAL A 194 25.84 10.41 5.59
CA VAL A 194 26.42 11.71 5.20
C VAL A 194 25.56 12.42 4.16
N ARG A 195 25.81 13.72 3.95
CA ARG A 195 25.22 14.43 2.81
C ARG A 195 26.05 14.11 1.57
N ARG A 196 25.39 14.03 0.42
CA ARG A 196 26.03 13.67 -0.85
C ARG A 196 27.22 14.57 -1.21
N GLN A 197 27.16 15.85 -0.84
CA GLN A 197 28.22 16.82 -1.09
C GLN A 197 29.49 16.60 -0.24
N ASP A 198 29.37 15.87 0.87
CA ASP A 198 30.47 15.63 1.82
C ASP A 198 31.26 14.35 1.47
N LEU A 199 30.86 13.62 0.41
CA LEU A 199 31.49 12.37 -0.02
C LEU A 199 32.73 12.59 -0.89
N ALA A 200 33.82 11.90 -0.56
CA ALA A 200 35.02 11.81 -1.40
C ALA A 200 34.80 10.85 -2.58
N ARG A 201 34.66 11.40 -3.80
CA ARG A 201 34.29 10.62 -5.01
C ARG A 201 35.19 9.41 -5.32
N ALA A 202 36.49 9.50 -5.03
CA ALA A 202 37.45 8.43 -5.35
C ALA A 202 37.23 7.17 -4.48
N SER A 203 37.04 7.34 -3.17
CA SER A 203 36.76 6.21 -2.26
C SER A 203 35.37 5.62 -2.51
N THR A 204 34.38 6.46 -2.85
CA THR A 204 33.02 6.02 -3.20
C THR A 204 33.01 5.01 -4.35
N ASN A 205 33.81 5.23 -5.40
CA ASN A 205 33.84 4.33 -6.56
C ASN A 205 34.43 2.96 -6.20
N GLN A 206 35.52 2.92 -5.42
CA GLN A 206 36.16 1.66 -5.02
C GLN A 206 35.22 0.81 -4.15
N VAL A 207 34.57 1.43 -3.16
CA VAL A 207 33.60 0.76 -2.30
C VAL A 207 32.41 0.25 -3.12
N ARG A 208 31.88 1.06 -4.04
CA ARG A 208 30.77 0.65 -4.90
C ARG A 208 31.12 -0.59 -5.72
N SER A 209 32.29 -0.60 -6.36
CA SER A 209 32.75 -1.73 -7.16
C SER A 209 32.88 -3.01 -6.32
N ARG A 210 33.38 -2.90 -5.08
CA ARG A 210 33.45 -4.04 -4.16
C ARG A 210 32.07 -4.55 -3.76
N LEU A 211 31.13 -3.67 -3.42
CA LEU A 211 29.76 -4.06 -3.09
C LEU A 211 29.08 -4.77 -4.28
N GLN A 212 29.28 -4.27 -5.50
CA GLN A 212 28.77 -4.89 -6.73
C GLN A 212 29.38 -6.27 -6.98
N ALA A 213 30.70 -6.43 -6.80
CA ALA A 213 31.37 -7.71 -6.95
C ALA A 213 30.84 -8.77 -5.96
N ILE A 214 30.61 -8.38 -4.71
CA ILE A 214 29.99 -9.24 -3.68
C ILE A 214 28.54 -9.56 -4.03
N GLY A 215 27.78 -8.56 -4.49
CA GLY A 215 26.39 -8.74 -4.93
C GLY A 215 26.23 -9.72 -6.09
N ALA A 216 27.13 -9.63 -7.07
CA ALA A 216 27.20 -10.52 -8.22
C ALA A 216 27.80 -11.90 -7.90
N GLY A 217 28.29 -12.13 -6.68
CA GLY A 217 28.98 -13.36 -6.28
C GLY A 217 30.35 -13.56 -6.92
N GLN A 218 30.97 -12.48 -7.43
CA GLN A 218 32.31 -12.47 -8.02
C GLN A 218 33.41 -12.38 -6.95
N GLU A 219 33.10 -11.74 -5.82
CA GLU A 219 33.93 -11.67 -4.62
C GLU A 219 33.11 -12.21 -3.43
N GLN A 220 33.77 -12.88 -2.48
CA GLN A 220 33.14 -13.30 -1.25
C GLN A 220 33.46 -12.29 -0.14
N ALA A 221 32.42 -11.84 0.59
CA ALA A 221 32.63 -11.01 1.77
C ALA A 221 33.36 -11.81 2.85
N GLU A 222 34.39 -11.22 3.45
CA GLU A 222 35.07 -11.79 4.62
C GLU A 222 34.07 -11.92 5.78
N GLU A 223 34.13 -13.01 6.54
CA GLU A 223 33.30 -13.21 7.73
C GLU A 223 33.51 -12.06 8.73
N ILE A 224 32.44 -11.60 9.37
CA ILE A 224 32.52 -10.54 10.37
C ILE A 224 33.53 -10.92 11.48
N PRO A 225 34.54 -10.08 11.77
CA PRO A 225 35.64 -10.48 12.63
C PRO A 225 35.19 -10.62 14.09
N ALA A 226 35.80 -11.56 14.82
CA ALA A 226 35.53 -11.76 16.25
C ALA A 226 35.98 -10.57 17.11
N ILE A 227 37.02 -9.86 16.67
CA ILE A 227 37.53 -8.64 17.29
C ILE A 227 37.50 -7.55 16.22
N TRP A 228 36.83 -6.44 16.50
CA TRP A 228 36.71 -5.35 15.54
C TRP A 228 38.07 -4.69 15.29
N PRO A 229 38.61 -4.71 14.05
CA PRO A 229 39.98 -4.26 13.78
C PRO A 229 40.07 -2.76 13.46
N TRP A 230 38.94 -2.06 13.42
CA TRP A 230 38.87 -0.65 13.02
C TRP A 230 38.46 0.23 14.20
N GLU A 231 38.47 1.55 13.99
CA GLU A 231 37.76 2.46 14.88
C GLU A 231 36.25 2.11 14.87
N PRO A 232 35.63 1.91 16.04
CA PRO A 232 34.20 1.62 16.11
C PRO A 232 33.35 2.81 15.63
N TYR A 233 32.18 2.51 15.07
CA TYR A 233 31.21 3.51 14.66
C TYR A 233 30.57 4.16 15.89
N LEU A 234 30.83 5.46 16.05
CA LEU A 234 30.19 6.27 17.09
C LEU A 234 28.70 6.40 16.82
N VAL A 235 27.86 5.91 17.73
CA VAL A 235 26.42 6.16 17.71
C VAL A 235 26.16 7.53 18.34
N PRO A 236 25.77 8.56 17.56
CA PRO A 236 25.61 9.91 18.10
C PRO A 236 24.37 10.02 19.00
N SER A 237 24.45 10.90 20.00
CA SER A 237 23.28 11.37 20.73
C SER A 237 22.35 12.19 19.83
N VAL A 238 21.07 12.25 20.20
CA VAL A 238 20.04 12.96 19.44
C VAL A 238 19.57 14.15 20.26
N ALA A 239 19.70 15.35 19.70
CA ALA A 239 19.26 16.59 20.35
C ALA A 239 17.79 16.94 20.04
N SER A 240 17.23 16.45 18.93
CA SER A 240 15.86 16.71 18.51
C SER A 240 14.84 15.99 19.39
N GLU A 241 13.64 16.55 19.54
CA GLU A 241 12.50 15.82 20.12
C GLU A 241 11.90 14.84 19.09
N LEU A 242 11.28 13.78 19.61
CA LEU A 242 10.56 12.80 18.78
C LEU A 242 9.07 13.16 18.75
N GLU A 243 8.67 14.01 17.80
CA GLU A 243 7.29 14.50 17.67
C GLU A 243 6.32 13.41 17.19
N HIS A 244 6.78 12.51 16.33
CA HIS A 244 5.96 11.50 15.67
C HIS A 244 6.59 10.11 15.83
N PHE A 245 5.82 9.21 16.42
CA PHE A 245 6.10 7.78 16.47
C PHE A 245 4.79 7.03 16.71
N TYR A 246 3.98 6.91 15.67
CA TYR A 246 2.67 6.27 15.77
C TYR A 246 2.24 5.65 14.44
N ARG A 247 1.30 4.71 14.53
CA ARG A 247 0.61 4.13 13.38
C ARG A 247 -0.43 5.11 12.83
N ILE A 248 -0.54 5.22 11.51
CA ILE A 248 -1.50 6.10 10.83
C ILE A 248 -2.91 5.52 10.95
N THR A 249 -3.06 4.23 10.67
CA THR A 249 -4.34 3.54 10.84
C THR A 249 -4.65 3.30 12.33
N LEU A 250 -5.91 3.52 12.71
CA LEU A 250 -6.36 3.29 14.08
C LEU A 250 -6.52 1.79 14.33
N GLU A 251 -5.97 1.30 15.45
CA GLU A 251 -6.21 -0.08 15.87
C GLU A 251 -7.67 -0.22 16.33
N PRO A 252 -8.47 -1.13 15.72
CA PRO A 252 -9.91 -1.20 15.99
C PRO A 252 -10.26 -1.38 17.46
N GLU A 253 -9.48 -2.20 18.17
CA GLU A 253 -9.66 -2.49 19.60
C GLU A 253 -9.39 -1.24 20.45
N GLN A 254 -8.30 -0.53 20.18
CA GLN A 254 -7.95 0.71 20.87
C GLN A 254 -8.97 1.82 20.56
N PHE A 255 -9.38 1.94 19.29
CA PHE A 255 -10.37 2.92 18.87
C PHE A 255 -11.73 2.65 19.51
N ALA A 256 -12.17 1.39 19.56
CA ALA A 256 -13.41 1.01 20.23
C ALA A 256 -13.38 1.36 21.73
N ALA A 257 -12.27 1.05 22.41
CA ALA A 257 -12.08 1.41 23.81
C ALA A 257 -12.16 2.94 24.02
N GLU A 258 -11.55 3.71 23.12
CA GLU A 258 -11.52 5.16 23.20
C GLU A 258 -12.89 5.80 22.89
N VAL A 259 -13.63 5.25 21.92
CA VAL A 259 -15.02 5.66 21.63
C VAL A 259 -15.92 5.40 22.83
N LEU A 260 -15.78 4.24 23.50
CA LEU A 260 -16.53 3.92 24.71
C LEU A 260 -16.14 4.81 25.90
N ARG A 261 -14.86 5.18 26.01
CA ARG A 261 -14.34 6.06 27.06
C ARG A 261 -14.83 7.50 26.88
N LEU A 262 -14.66 8.05 25.68
CA LEU A 262 -15.01 9.44 25.38
C LEU A 262 -16.53 9.63 25.26
N ARG A 263 -17.25 8.61 24.77
CA ARG A 263 -18.69 8.61 24.44
C ARG A 263 -19.13 9.67 23.43
N GLY A 264 -18.31 10.67 23.13
CA GLY A 264 -18.64 11.76 22.21
C GLY A 264 -19.96 12.44 22.57
N LEU A 265 -20.72 12.84 21.55
CA LEU A 265 -22.07 13.38 21.70
C LEU A 265 -23.15 12.28 21.77
N TRP A 266 -22.78 11.00 21.79
CA TRP A 266 -23.75 9.90 21.78
C TRP A 266 -24.70 9.89 23.00
N PRO A 267 -24.26 10.22 24.24
CA PRO A 267 -25.17 10.32 25.38
C PRO A 267 -26.26 11.38 25.19
N ASP A 268 -25.92 12.48 24.52
CA ASP A 268 -26.80 13.61 24.25
C ASP A 268 -27.36 13.59 22.81
N PHE A 269 -27.30 12.43 22.13
CA PHE A 269 -27.67 12.33 20.73
C PHE A 269 -29.10 12.83 20.49
N ASN A 270 -30.05 12.43 21.34
CA ASN A 270 -31.44 12.88 21.22
C ASN A 270 -31.62 14.36 21.60
N LEU A 271 -30.76 14.93 22.43
CA LEU A 271 -30.78 16.36 22.76
C LEU A 271 -30.38 17.21 21.54
N HIS A 272 -29.34 16.78 20.82
CA HIS A 272 -28.79 17.54 19.69
C HIS A 272 -29.44 17.19 18.34
N PHE A 273 -29.80 15.93 18.14
CA PHE A 273 -30.27 15.38 16.86
C PHE A 273 -31.70 14.83 16.93
N GLY A 274 -32.30 14.75 18.12
CA GLY A 274 -33.67 14.26 18.33
C GLY A 274 -34.76 15.30 18.07
N GLN A 275 -34.44 16.49 17.54
CA GLN A 275 -35.45 17.42 17.04
C GLN A 275 -36.04 16.94 15.69
N ALA A 276 -36.73 15.80 15.72
CA ALA A 276 -37.70 15.44 14.70
C ALA A 276 -38.97 16.26 14.93
N GLY A 277 -39.11 17.40 14.26
CA GLY A 277 -40.30 18.22 14.44
C GLY A 277 -40.35 19.59 13.77
N LEU A 278 -39.39 19.95 12.90
CA LEU A 278 -39.65 21.04 11.98
C LEU A 278 -40.64 20.53 10.94
N GLN A 279 -41.92 20.85 11.11
CA GLN A 279 -42.84 20.83 9.98
C GLN A 279 -42.14 21.58 8.84
N PRO A 280 -42.04 20.99 7.63
CA PRO A 280 -41.43 21.67 6.50
C PRO A 280 -42.15 23.01 6.34
N ARG A 281 -41.46 24.10 6.68
CA ARG A 281 -42.00 25.43 6.43
C ARG A 281 -41.99 25.58 4.92
N ALA A 282 -43.15 25.90 4.36
CA ALA A 282 -43.24 26.22 2.95
C ALA A 282 -42.18 27.30 2.64
N PRO A 283 -41.35 27.12 1.59
CA PRO A 283 -40.35 28.11 1.27
C PRO A 283 -41.04 29.46 1.02
N VAL A 284 -40.44 30.54 1.52
CA VAL A 284 -41.00 31.91 1.41
C VAL A 284 -41.26 32.32 -0.05
N ARG A 285 -40.59 31.65 -0.99
CA ARG A 285 -40.78 31.76 -2.43
C ARG A 285 -40.96 30.39 -3.04
N GLU A 286 -41.85 30.31 -4.04
CA GLU A 286 -42.02 29.11 -4.84
C GLU A 286 -40.69 28.70 -5.49
N LEU A 287 -40.38 27.41 -5.44
CA LEU A 287 -39.19 26.86 -6.07
C LEU A 287 -39.29 27.04 -7.58
N SER A 288 -38.32 27.74 -8.16
CA SER A 288 -38.21 27.85 -9.61
C SER A 288 -37.94 26.49 -10.25
N ARG A 289 -38.17 26.39 -11.57
CA ARG A 289 -37.84 25.20 -12.37
C ARG A 289 -36.38 24.75 -12.23
N TRP A 290 -35.47 25.68 -11.99
CA TRP A 290 -34.06 25.39 -11.75
C TRP A 290 -33.84 24.59 -10.45
N HIS A 291 -34.50 24.98 -9.36
CA HIS A 291 -34.41 24.25 -8.09
C HIS A 291 -34.97 22.83 -8.21
N LEU A 292 -36.06 22.66 -8.97
CA LEU A 292 -36.63 21.35 -9.25
C LEU A 292 -35.68 20.48 -10.08
N ALA A 293 -35.04 21.06 -11.12
CA ALA A 293 -34.06 20.36 -11.93
C ALA A 293 -32.83 19.95 -11.12
N LEU A 294 -32.34 20.82 -10.22
CA LEU A 294 -31.22 20.54 -9.33
C LEU A 294 -31.56 19.44 -8.31
N ALA A 295 -32.72 19.51 -7.68
CA ALA A 295 -33.16 18.51 -6.71
C ALA A 295 -33.43 17.14 -7.38
N LEU A 296 -33.94 17.15 -8.62
CA LEU A 296 -34.03 15.95 -9.44
C LEU A 296 -32.65 15.38 -9.71
N ALA A 297 -31.72 16.16 -10.25
CA ALA A 297 -30.34 15.75 -10.57
C ALA A 297 -29.57 15.22 -9.35
N ALA A 298 -29.76 15.83 -8.18
CA ALA A 298 -29.16 15.40 -6.92
C ALA A 298 -29.78 14.12 -6.33
N GLY A 299 -30.79 13.53 -6.99
CA GLY A 299 -31.49 12.33 -6.52
C GLY A 299 -32.47 12.58 -5.37
N ALA A 300 -32.68 13.82 -4.96
CA ALA A 300 -33.63 14.20 -3.91
C ALA A 300 -35.10 14.09 -4.37
N ILE A 301 -35.34 14.09 -5.68
CA ILE A 301 -36.66 13.89 -6.28
C ILE A 301 -36.61 12.67 -7.19
N SER A 302 -37.55 11.74 -7.01
CA SER A 302 -37.76 10.59 -7.90
C SER A 302 -39.26 10.35 -8.09
N GLY A 303 -39.64 9.80 -9.24
CA GLY A 303 -41.05 9.46 -9.49
C GLY A 303 -41.49 9.52 -10.94
N VAL A 304 -42.80 9.46 -11.14
CA VAL A 304 -43.44 9.45 -12.46
C VAL A 304 -43.69 10.88 -12.94
N VAL A 305 -43.07 11.25 -14.04
CA VAL A 305 -43.30 12.52 -14.75
C VAL A 305 -44.18 12.26 -15.95
N ARG A 306 -45.29 12.99 -16.04
CA ARG A 306 -46.19 12.95 -17.20
C ARG A 306 -46.10 14.27 -17.96
N SER A 307 -45.76 14.20 -19.24
CA SER A 307 -45.78 15.38 -20.11
C SER A 307 -47.23 15.72 -20.49
N LYS A 308 -47.43 16.97 -20.93
CA LYS A 308 -48.72 17.41 -21.52
C LYS A 308 -49.06 16.66 -22.81
N SER A 309 -48.08 16.09 -23.50
CA SER A 309 -48.25 15.27 -24.70
C SER A 309 -48.58 13.79 -24.39
N GLY A 310 -48.76 13.44 -23.12
CA GLY A 310 -49.08 12.06 -22.69
C GLY A 310 -47.88 11.15 -22.51
N ARG A 311 -46.65 11.66 -22.66
CA ARG A 311 -45.42 10.91 -22.42
C ARG A 311 -45.25 10.63 -20.92
N ILE A 312 -44.92 9.41 -20.55
CA ILE A 312 -44.76 8.95 -19.16
C ILE A 312 -43.32 8.50 -18.96
N LEU A 313 -42.60 9.17 -18.06
CA LEU A 313 -41.23 8.83 -17.67
C LEU A 313 -41.18 8.51 -16.18
N VAL A 314 -40.47 7.46 -15.78
CA VAL A 314 -40.06 7.26 -14.39
C VAL A 314 -38.65 7.78 -14.24
N VAL A 315 -38.45 8.86 -13.48
CA VAL A 315 -37.16 9.54 -13.36
C VAL A 315 -36.50 9.29 -12.02
N LYS A 316 -35.19 9.10 -12.05
CA LYS A 316 -34.30 9.08 -10.88
C LYS A 316 -33.03 9.83 -11.25
N GLY A 317 -32.73 10.90 -10.53
CA GLY A 317 -31.42 11.51 -10.63
C GLY A 317 -30.42 10.84 -9.72
N ASP A 318 -29.17 11.00 -10.11
CA ASP A 318 -28.00 10.51 -9.44
C ASP A 318 -26.87 11.51 -9.70
N THR A 319 -26.00 11.73 -8.73
CA THR A 319 -24.83 12.59 -8.89
C THR A 319 -23.63 11.83 -8.40
N TYR A 320 -22.75 11.47 -9.32
CA TYR A 320 -21.50 10.83 -8.96
C TYR A 320 -20.37 11.85 -8.99
N LYS A 321 -19.39 11.60 -8.13
CA LYS A 321 -18.20 12.41 -7.97
C LYS A 321 -17.09 11.81 -8.82
N ASP A 322 -16.76 12.48 -9.90
CA ASP A 322 -15.60 12.17 -10.72
C ASP A 322 -14.37 12.88 -10.13
N LYS A 323 -13.24 12.18 -10.02
CA LYS A 323 -12.01 12.72 -9.43
C LYS A 323 -10.94 12.79 -10.51
N VAL A 324 -10.74 13.98 -11.06
CA VAL A 324 -9.69 14.20 -12.05
C VAL A 324 -8.40 14.58 -11.32
N ARG A 325 -7.37 13.75 -11.47
CA ARG A 325 -6.02 14.02 -10.94
C ARG A 325 -5.16 14.56 -12.07
N LYS A 326 -4.59 15.74 -11.88
CA LYS A 326 -3.59 16.31 -12.79
C LYS A 326 -2.30 16.57 -12.01
N THR A 327 -1.20 15.98 -12.46
CA THR A 327 0.12 16.24 -11.91
C THR A 327 0.89 17.11 -12.90
N GLU A 328 1.33 18.28 -12.45
CA GLU A 328 2.19 19.17 -13.22
C GLU A 328 3.57 19.20 -12.57
N PHE A 329 4.61 19.01 -13.38
CA PHE A 329 6.00 19.12 -12.94
C PHE A 329 6.53 20.45 -13.44
N THR A 330 7.02 21.28 -12.52
CA THR A 330 7.72 22.53 -12.86
C THR A 330 9.13 22.46 -12.31
N GLU A 331 10.10 22.63 -13.20
CA GLU A 331 11.53 22.65 -12.90
C GLU A 331 12.00 24.11 -12.86
N ASP A 332 12.61 24.51 -11.74
CA ASP A 332 13.19 25.83 -11.60
C ASP A 332 14.58 25.93 -12.29
N GLU A 333 15.11 27.15 -12.46
CA GLU A 333 16.43 27.39 -13.07
C GLU A 333 17.60 26.75 -12.28
N LYS A 334 17.34 26.18 -11.09
CA LYS A 334 18.31 25.50 -10.23
C LYS A 334 18.17 23.97 -10.29
N GLY A 335 17.29 23.44 -11.13
CA GLY A 335 17.05 22.01 -11.31
C GLY A 335 16.23 21.36 -10.20
N ASN A 336 15.53 22.15 -9.37
CA ASN A 336 14.58 21.59 -8.40
C ASN A 336 13.25 21.33 -9.09
N VAL A 337 12.84 20.07 -9.10
CA VAL A 337 11.54 19.66 -9.62
C VAL A 337 10.50 19.82 -8.51
N SER A 338 9.53 20.70 -8.73
CA SER A 338 8.36 20.84 -7.88
C SER A 338 7.17 20.10 -8.51
N GLU A 339 6.56 19.21 -7.72
CA GLU A 339 5.38 18.45 -8.12
C GLU A 339 4.13 19.15 -7.58
N VAL A 340 3.27 19.64 -8.48
CA VAL A 340 1.96 20.19 -8.11
C VAL A 340 0.89 19.17 -8.47
N ARG A 341 0.24 18.62 -7.45
CA ARG A 341 -0.90 17.69 -7.61
C ARG A 341 -2.20 18.47 -7.49
N ILE A 342 -2.93 18.60 -8.60
CA ILE A 342 -4.25 19.21 -8.65
C ILE A 342 -5.28 18.09 -8.56
N LEU A 343 -6.01 18.05 -7.44
CA LEU A 343 -7.14 17.15 -7.23
C LEU A 343 -8.42 17.93 -7.54
N THR A 344 -9.07 17.61 -8.66
CA THR A 344 -10.33 18.24 -9.04
C THR A 344 -11.48 17.27 -8.82
N ASP A 345 -12.35 17.62 -7.89
CA ASP A 345 -13.62 16.94 -7.67
C ASP A 345 -14.68 17.52 -8.61
N ARG A 346 -15.12 16.73 -9.59
CA ARG A 346 -16.18 17.09 -10.54
C ARG A 346 -17.45 16.33 -10.20
N PHE A 347 -18.49 17.04 -9.80
CA PHE A 347 -19.81 16.44 -9.57
C PHE A 347 -20.58 16.41 -10.89
N ILE A 348 -20.88 15.21 -11.40
CA ILE A 348 -21.57 15.02 -12.67
C ILE A 348 -23.01 14.57 -12.38
N PRO A 349 -24.01 15.46 -12.60
CA PRO A 349 -25.41 15.09 -12.47
C PRO A 349 -25.86 14.24 -13.65
N ILE A 350 -26.47 13.10 -13.36
CA ILE A 350 -27.11 12.23 -14.33
C ILE A 350 -28.59 12.08 -13.94
N ILE A 351 -29.49 12.23 -14.92
CA ILE A 351 -30.90 11.85 -14.73
C ILE A 351 -31.18 10.64 -15.61
N ARG A 352 -31.54 9.53 -14.98
CA ARG A 352 -32.04 8.34 -15.68
C ARG A 352 -33.56 8.42 -15.76
N ALA A 353 -34.12 8.17 -16.94
CA ALA A 353 -35.54 8.22 -17.20
C ALA A 353 -36.00 6.94 -17.89
N TRP A 354 -36.84 6.14 -17.24
CA TRP A 354 -37.46 4.96 -17.84
C TRP A 354 -38.68 5.36 -18.65
N GLU A 355 -38.68 5.07 -19.94
CA GLU A 355 -39.77 5.39 -20.86
C GLU A 355 -40.94 4.42 -20.70
N MET A 356 -42.03 4.89 -20.10
CA MET A 356 -43.21 4.09 -19.77
C MET A 356 -44.44 4.53 -20.56
N THR A 357 -44.27 5.30 -21.64
CA THR A 357 -45.38 5.64 -22.53
C THR A 357 -45.81 4.41 -23.34
N PRO A 358 -47.05 3.90 -23.20
CA PRO A 358 -47.46 2.64 -23.83
C PRO A 358 -47.39 2.66 -25.37
N SER A 359 -47.55 3.83 -25.99
CA SER A 359 -47.50 4.02 -27.44
C SER A 359 -46.12 4.39 -27.98
N SER A 360 -45.09 4.43 -27.12
CA SER A 360 -43.73 4.81 -27.53
C SER A 360 -42.98 3.62 -28.11
N VAL A 361 -42.24 3.85 -29.19
CA VAL A 361 -41.27 2.87 -29.74
C VAL A 361 -40.15 2.53 -28.75
N ASN A 362 -39.87 3.42 -27.80
CA ASN A 362 -38.85 3.24 -26.77
C ASN A 362 -39.45 2.75 -25.45
N HIS A 363 -40.70 2.26 -25.45
CA HIS A 363 -41.36 1.75 -24.25
C HIS A 363 -40.51 0.67 -23.58
N GLY A 364 -40.25 0.83 -22.28
CA GLY A 364 -39.39 -0.05 -21.50
C GLY A 364 -37.90 0.32 -21.51
N GLN A 365 -37.46 1.32 -22.28
CA GLN A 365 -36.05 1.71 -22.36
C GLN A 365 -35.66 2.77 -21.31
N VAL A 366 -34.41 2.73 -20.85
CA VAL A 366 -33.84 3.75 -19.96
C VAL A 366 -33.09 4.79 -20.79
N LEU A 367 -33.46 6.06 -20.61
CA LEU A 367 -32.84 7.23 -21.22
C LEU A 367 -31.94 7.94 -20.21
N ILE A 368 -30.84 8.52 -20.70
CA ILE A 368 -29.92 9.32 -19.88
C ILE A 368 -30.04 10.78 -20.32
N ILE A 369 -30.31 11.67 -19.36
CA ILE A 369 -30.35 13.11 -19.56
C ILE A 369 -29.16 13.70 -18.79
N SER A 370 -28.20 14.27 -19.52
CA SER A 370 -27.00 14.91 -18.96
C SER A 370 -26.91 16.37 -19.42
N SER A 371 -26.11 17.18 -18.72
CA SER A 371 -25.94 18.61 -18.99
C SER A 371 -24.90 18.93 -20.07
N SER A 372 -24.24 17.93 -20.65
CA SER A 372 -23.29 18.13 -21.74
C SER A 372 -24.05 18.28 -23.06
N PRO A 373 -23.79 19.32 -23.88
CA PRO A 373 -24.26 19.31 -25.25
C PRO A 373 -23.73 18.05 -25.93
N ALA A 374 -24.58 17.32 -26.66
CA ALA A 374 -24.13 16.21 -27.49
C ALA A 374 -23.05 16.74 -28.43
N SER A 375 -21.79 16.36 -28.20
CA SER A 375 -20.72 16.53 -29.17
C SER A 375 -21.15 15.75 -30.41
N ASN A 376 -21.39 16.46 -31.51
CA ASN A 376 -21.70 15.88 -32.83
C ASN A 376 -20.52 15.09 -33.45
N ASP A 377 -19.55 14.65 -32.65
CA ASP A 377 -18.41 13.82 -33.07
C ASP A 377 -18.45 12.39 -32.51
N GLU A 378 -19.53 12.00 -31.84
CA GLU A 378 -19.84 10.58 -31.67
C GLU A 378 -20.95 10.21 -32.65
N ALA A 379 -20.58 9.41 -33.65
CA ALA A 379 -21.52 8.65 -34.47
C ALA A 379 -22.62 8.08 -33.56
N PRO A 380 -23.88 8.00 -34.04
CA PRO A 380 -25.00 7.56 -33.21
C PRO A 380 -24.59 6.29 -32.50
N ALA A 381 -24.61 6.33 -31.16
CA ALA A 381 -24.37 5.17 -30.32
C ALA A 381 -25.10 4.01 -30.97
N THR A 382 -24.31 3.12 -31.56
CA THR A 382 -24.78 1.87 -32.11
C THR A 382 -25.70 1.30 -31.05
N VAL A 383 -26.95 1.05 -31.43
CA VAL A 383 -27.84 0.15 -30.72
C VAL A 383 -26.95 -0.99 -30.25
N GLU A 384 -26.65 -1.05 -28.94
CA GLU A 384 -25.83 -2.14 -28.40
C GLU A 384 -26.60 -3.39 -28.78
N SER A 385 -26.09 -4.09 -29.81
CA SER A 385 -26.55 -5.42 -30.11
C SER A 385 -26.34 -6.20 -28.83
N VAL A 386 -27.39 -6.91 -28.41
CA VAL A 386 -27.26 -7.90 -27.35
C VAL A 386 -26.24 -8.89 -27.87
N ALA A 387 -24.96 -8.71 -27.51
CA ALA A 387 -23.88 -9.55 -27.97
C ALA A 387 -24.21 -10.97 -27.51
N THR A 388 -24.37 -11.87 -28.47
CA THR A 388 -24.62 -13.28 -28.18
C THR A 388 -23.44 -13.80 -27.38
N PRO A 389 -23.65 -14.44 -26.20
CA PRO A 389 -22.55 -14.96 -25.41
C PRO A 389 -21.79 -16.02 -26.22
N LEU A 390 -20.46 -15.91 -26.22
CA LEU A 390 -19.51 -16.76 -26.95
C LEU A 390 -19.49 -18.19 -26.40
N PHE A 391 -19.85 -18.36 -25.12
CA PHE A 391 -19.96 -19.64 -24.44
C PHE A 391 -21.06 -19.61 -23.37
N ASN A 392 -21.49 -20.80 -22.91
CA ASN A 392 -22.50 -20.91 -21.85
C ASN A 392 -21.89 -20.51 -20.49
N PRO A 393 -22.48 -19.57 -19.73
CA PRO A 393 -21.98 -19.17 -18.41
C PRO A 393 -22.15 -20.25 -17.31
N GLY A 394 -23.01 -21.25 -17.52
CA GLY A 394 -23.40 -22.15 -16.43
C GLY A 394 -24.07 -21.40 -15.27
N GLN A 395 -23.86 -21.86 -14.03
CA GLN A 395 -24.31 -21.14 -12.83
C GLN A 395 -23.41 -19.95 -12.54
N ILE A 396 -24.01 -18.76 -12.46
CA ILE A 396 -23.30 -17.53 -12.07
C ILE A 396 -23.27 -17.45 -10.54
N MET A 397 -22.06 -17.41 -10.00
CA MET A 397 -21.79 -17.36 -8.57
C MET A 397 -20.93 -16.11 -8.28
N MET A 398 -20.99 -15.61 -7.06
CA MET A 398 -20.07 -14.58 -6.58
C MET A 398 -19.59 -14.92 -5.17
N THR A 399 -18.37 -14.54 -4.83
CA THR A 399 -17.85 -14.69 -3.47
C THR A 399 -18.59 -13.77 -2.51
N ALA A 400 -18.49 -14.06 -1.21
CA ALA A 400 -19.13 -13.25 -0.19
C ALA A 400 -18.67 -11.78 -0.23
N ALA A 401 -17.38 -11.55 -0.55
CA ALA A 401 -16.82 -10.20 -0.66
C ALA A 401 -17.39 -9.44 -1.87
N VAL A 402 -17.44 -10.08 -3.05
CA VAL A 402 -18.09 -9.48 -4.23
C VAL A 402 -19.58 -9.24 -3.97
N SER A 403 -20.29 -10.19 -3.34
CA SER A 403 -21.70 -10.02 -2.95
C SER A 403 -21.89 -8.80 -2.05
N HIS A 404 -21.01 -8.60 -1.08
CA HIS A 404 -21.07 -7.46 -0.18
C HIS A 404 -20.87 -6.13 -0.92
N LEU A 405 -19.91 -6.05 -1.86
CA LEU A 405 -19.67 -4.87 -2.68
C LEU A 405 -20.87 -4.54 -3.58
N VAL A 406 -21.57 -5.56 -4.07
CA VAL A 406 -22.80 -5.41 -4.87
C VAL A 406 -23.95 -4.91 -4.00
N GLU A 407 -24.16 -5.53 -2.83
CA GLU A 407 -25.25 -5.18 -1.90
C GLU A 407 -25.10 -3.77 -1.32
N THR A 408 -23.87 -3.33 -1.09
CA THR A 408 -23.54 -1.97 -0.64
C THR A 408 -23.56 -0.94 -1.78
N GLY A 409 -23.76 -1.38 -3.02
CA GLY A 409 -23.81 -0.53 -4.20
C GLY A 409 -22.46 0.02 -4.67
N GLN A 410 -21.35 -0.52 -4.15
CA GLN A 410 -19.99 -0.12 -4.51
C GLN A 410 -19.53 -0.76 -5.83
N LEU A 411 -20.11 -1.90 -6.23
CA LEU A 411 -19.77 -2.61 -7.46
C LEU A 411 -21.01 -2.98 -8.28
N ASN A 412 -20.98 -2.67 -9.58
CA ASN A 412 -21.91 -3.24 -10.56
C ASN A 412 -21.16 -4.25 -11.46
N PRO A 413 -21.35 -5.56 -11.27
CA PRO A 413 -20.58 -6.59 -11.97
C PRO A 413 -21.12 -6.90 -13.38
N THR A 414 -22.31 -6.39 -13.72
CA THR A 414 -23.00 -6.72 -14.97
C THR A 414 -22.19 -6.38 -16.23
N PRO A 415 -21.53 -5.21 -16.35
CA PRO A 415 -20.70 -4.89 -17.51
C PRO A 415 -19.53 -5.86 -17.67
N SER A 416 -18.83 -6.17 -16.59
CA SER A 416 -17.68 -7.09 -16.58
C SER A 416 -18.10 -8.51 -16.97
N LEU A 417 -19.23 -8.99 -16.44
CA LEU A 417 -19.77 -10.30 -16.81
C LEU A 417 -20.17 -10.36 -18.30
N LYS A 418 -20.80 -9.31 -18.83
CA LYS A 418 -21.15 -9.27 -20.26
C LYS A 418 -19.92 -9.30 -21.16
N ARG A 419 -18.86 -8.56 -20.78
CA ARG A 419 -17.57 -8.56 -21.50
C ARG A 419 -16.95 -9.95 -21.48
N HIS A 420 -16.92 -10.61 -20.32
CA HIS A 420 -16.39 -11.96 -20.17
C HIS A 420 -17.10 -12.95 -21.11
N LEU A 421 -18.44 -12.91 -21.12
CA LEU A 421 -19.23 -13.80 -21.97
C LEU A 421 -19.12 -13.46 -23.46
N ALA A 422 -18.77 -12.22 -23.82
CA ALA A 422 -18.49 -11.83 -25.19
C ALA A 422 -17.06 -12.18 -25.65
N GLY A 423 -16.22 -12.74 -24.76
CA GLY A 423 -14.81 -13.04 -25.04
C GLY A 423 -13.86 -11.84 -24.92
N ASP A 424 -14.31 -10.75 -24.29
CA ASP A 424 -13.44 -9.64 -23.89
C ASP A 424 -12.88 -9.93 -22.50
N TRP A 425 -11.60 -10.31 -22.46
CA TRP A 425 -10.93 -10.79 -21.24
C TRP A 425 -10.45 -9.70 -20.28
N GLY A 426 -10.73 -8.42 -20.56
CA GLY A 426 -10.31 -7.30 -19.71
C GLY A 426 -8.79 -7.08 -19.70
N GLU A 427 -8.18 -6.78 -18.56
CA GLU A 427 -6.77 -6.41 -18.39
C GLU A 427 -5.85 -7.63 -18.17
N LEU A 428 -5.77 -8.50 -19.19
CA LEU A 428 -4.85 -9.64 -19.23
C LEU A 428 -3.67 -9.39 -20.17
N CYS A 429 -2.53 -10.02 -19.86
CA CYS A 429 -1.37 -10.06 -20.77
C CYS A 429 -1.66 -10.92 -22.01
N ASP A 430 -0.83 -10.77 -23.05
CA ASP A 430 -1.04 -11.46 -24.33
C ASP A 430 -1.01 -13.00 -24.19
N ASP A 431 -0.19 -13.54 -23.28
CA ASP A 431 -0.10 -14.97 -23.02
C ASP A 431 -1.40 -15.53 -22.41
N ASP A 432 -1.99 -14.83 -21.44
CA ASP A 432 -3.25 -15.23 -20.80
C ASP A 432 -4.44 -15.12 -21.76
N ARG A 433 -4.44 -14.11 -22.64
CA ARG A 433 -5.44 -14.00 -23.72
C ARG A 433 -5.34 -15.15 -24.70
N ALA A 434 -4.11 -15.54 -25.08
CA ALA A 434 -3.88 -16.69 -25.95
C ALA A 434 -4.33 -17.99 -25.27
N SER A 435 -4.11 -18.13 -23.96
CA SER A 435 -4.60 -19.24 -23.16
C SER A 435 -6.13 -19.36 -23.20
N ASN A 436 -6.86 -18.25 -23.02
CA ASN A 436 -8.32 -18.25 -23.15
C ASN A 436 -8.79 -18.64 -24.57
N GLN A 437 -8.09 -18.19 -25.60
CA GLN A 437 -8.39 -18.54 -26.99
C GLN A 437 -8.26 -20.06 -27.24
N LEU A 438 -7.21 -20.67 -26.67
CA LEU A 438 -7.01 -22.12 -26.72
C LEU A 438 -8.07 -22.86 -25.89
N ALA A 439 -8.40 -22.34 -24.70
CA ALA A 439 -9.40 -22.90 -23.79
C ALA A 439 -10.82 -22.90 -24.37
N LEU A 440 -11.18 -21.91 -25.20
CA LEU A 440 -12.43 -21.91 -25.96
C LEU A 440 -12.54 -23.09 -26.94
N THR A 441 -11.41 -23.61 -27.44
CA THR A 441 -11.37 -24.69 -28.43
C THR A 441 -11.16 -26.06 -27.77
N HIS A 442 -10.35 -26.12 -26.71
CA HIS A 442 -9.91 -27.38 -26.09
C HIS A 442 -10.60 -27.70 -24.76
N GLY A 443 -11.43 -26.79 -24.22
CA GLY A 443 -12.26 -27.03 -23.05
C GLY A 443 -11.60 -26.78 -21.69
N ASP A 444 -10.58 -25.92 -21.62
CA ASP A 444 -9.98 -25.49 -20.36
C ASP A 444 -10.76 -24.33 -19.71
N ARG A 445 -10.38 -23.96 -18.47
CA ARG A 445 -10.96 -22.84 -17.72
C ARG A 445 -10.72 -21.51 -18.45
N LEU A 446 -11.67 -20.59 -18.34
CA LEU A 446 -11.56 -19.23 -18.86
C LEU A 446 -11.37 -18.25 -17.72
N PHE A 447 -10.53 -17.25 -17.91
CA PHE A 447 -10.20 -16.25 -16.90
C PHE A 447 -10.32 -14.83 -17.47
N SER A 448 -10.78 -13.87 -16.66
CA SER A 448 -10.77 -12.46 -17.02
C SER A 448 -10.53 -11.59 -15.80
N GLY A 449 -9.78 -10.51 -15.99
CA GLY A 449 -9.55 -9.51 -14.97
C GLY A 449 -10.06 -8.16 -15.44
N TYR A 450 -10.82 -7.46 -14.60
CA TYR A 450 -11.29 -6.11 -14.91
C TYR A 450 -10.87 -5.17 -13.80
N ASP A 451 -10.36 -4.00 -14.17
CA ASP A 451 -10.13 -2.94 -13.20
C ASP A 451 -11.48 -2.41 -12.69
N ILE A 452 -11.60 -2.34 -11.37
CA ILE A 452 -12.75 -1.79 -10.66
C ILE A 452 -12.26 -0.72 -9.68
N ASP A 453 -13.15 0.16 -9.26
CA ASP A 453 -12.92 1.09 -8.15
C ASP A 453 -14.07 0.91 -7.16
N ALA A 454 -13.99 -0.16 -6.36
CA ALA A 454 -15.06 -0.60 -5.47
C ALA A 454 -14.52 -0.94 -4.08
N GLY A 455 -14.74 -0.04 -3.12
CA GLY A 455 -14.13 -0.17 -1.79
C GLY A 455 -12.63 0.11 -1.85
N ASP A 456 -11.83 -0.79 -1.28
CA ASP A 456 -10.36 -0.78 -1.37
C ASP A 456 -9.83 -1.70 -2.50
N GLU A 457 -10.73 -2.30 -3.28
CA GLU A 457 -10.40 -3.29 -4.30
C GLU A 457 -10.24 -2.63 -5.67
N SER A 458 -9.15 -2.97 -6.37
CA SER A 458 -8.86 -2.44 -7.70
C SER A 458 -9.15 -3.43 -8.83
N ARG A 459 -9.49 -4.69 -8.54
CA ARG A 459 -9.70 -5.73 -9.55
C ARG A 459 -10.86 -6.66 -9.24
N LEU A 460 -11.58 -7.04 -10.29
CA LEU A 460 -12.57 -8.11 -10.30
C LEU A 460 -12.08 -9.23 -11.21
N TRP A 461 -12.05 -10.45 -10.68
CA TRP A 461 -11.77 -11.66 -11.46
C TRP A 461 -13.06 -12.40 -11.79
N ILE A 462 -13.16 -12.88 -13.02
CA ILE A 462 -14.25 -13.73 -13.49
C ILE A 462 -13.65 -15.00 -14.06
N ILE A 463 -14.03 -16.14 -13.47
CA ILE A 463 -13.53 -17.46 -13.88
C ILE A 463 -14.71 -18.33 -14.32
N THR A 464 -14.64 -18.88 -15.52
CA THR A 464 -15.57 -19.94 -15.98
C THR A 464 -14.86 -21.29 -15.96
N GLU A 465 -15.49 -22.28 -15.32
CA GLU A 465 -14.94 -23.64 -15.21
C GLU A 465 -14.78 -24.33 -16.59
N ALA A 466 -13.86 -25.30 -16.66
CA ALA A 466 -13.50 -26.02 -17.88
C ALA A 466 -14.72 -26.68 -18.56
N ASP A 467 -15.61 -27.25 -17.76
CA ASP A 467 -16.86 -27.87 -18.20
C ASP A 467 -18.01 -26.87 -18.43
N ARG A 468 -17.76 -25.57 -18.25
CA ARG A 468 -18.76 -24.49 -18.31
C ARG A 468 -19.94 -24.69 -17.36
N SER A 469 -19.74 -25.42 -16.26
CA SER A 469 -20.77 -25.65 -15.24
C SER A 469 -21.07 -24.41 -14.40
N SER A 470 -20.08 -23.54 -14.20
CA SER A 470 -20.22 -22.31 -13.42
C SER A 470 -19.26 -21.20 -13.85
N THR A 471 -19.69 -19.97 -13.62
CA THR A 471 -18.92 -18.74 -13.75
C THR A 471 -18.91 -18.04 -12.39
N THR A 472 -17.73 -17.89 -11.78
CA THR A 472 -17.58 -17.26 -10.47
C THR A 472 -16.95 -15.88 -10.61
N LEU A 473 -17.55 -14.89 -9.95
CA LEU A 473 -17.02 -13.56 -9.78
C LEU A 473 -16.37 -13.46 -8.40
N LEU A 474 -15.11 -13.08 -8.35
CA LEU A 474 -14.33 -13.05 -7.12
C LEU A 474 -13.31 -11.91 -7.12
N LEU A 475 -12.86 -11.50 -5.94
CA LEU A 475 -11.72 -10.59 -5.80
C LEU A 475 -10.41 -11.40 -5.88
N PRO A 476 -9.28 -10.78 -6.26
CA PRO A 476 -7.99 -11.46 -6.22
C PRO A 476 -7.63 -12.04 -4.85
N SER A 477 -8.10 -11.40 -3.77
CA SER A 477 -7.93 -11.82 -2.39
C SER A 477 -8.77 -13.05 -2.00
N ASP A 478 -9.80 -13.40 -2.79
CA ASP A 478 -10.66 -14.56 -2.58
C ASP A 478 -10.13 -15.84 -3.28
N TYR A 479 -9.11 -15.71 -4.13
CA TYR A 479 -8.47 -16.81 -4.88
C TYR A 479 -7.17 -17.25 -4.23
#